data_AF-K4JBF9-F1
#
_entry.id   AF-K4JBF9-F1
#
_cell.length_a   1.000
_cell.length_b   1.000
_cell.length_c   1.000
_cell.angle_alpha   90.00
_cell.angle_beta   90.00
_cell.angle_gamma   90.00
#
_symmetry.space_group_name_H-M   'P 1'
#
loop_
_entity.id
_entity.type
_entity.pdbx_description
1 polymer ?
#
loop_
_entity_poly.entity_id
_entity_poly.type
_entity_poly.pdbx_seq_one_letter_code
_entity_poly.pdbx_strand_id
1 'polypeptide(L)'
;CFAKGTQVLMADGSNQSIENIKIGDKVMGQDGKARNVTALPRGYDDMYNVELDGETDLSYTCNSNHTLVLKTEQNVLLAGNTVSYFALGALIDETNGRAVEIVQEVQETFESNISASDFAANINREPISWTLEIRDIDYLSERVRMFTKQSVNPVLLETPTLAKQLESNESTATNLAYLLGTWIASKATTAGTISVPTTKADLLSKVKSVLSSLSIDYSSESINSISTYRRTQSIPLMENGKHVGNANITAEQEIEENMEMLSLNVTNHSSKLFHDLALSMINQDGSRSIPSAFTHEQLCVRESFVAGILDMQGCNTENGVEIDSSINGLAKLSRSLGLRCNKSSNLLKLSGNMSNISAQSTNNWTSTEDNSSAYKAQLMDFSVQKLPKDSYYGVTLDDDSDHQFLLSNLVLVHN
;
A
#
# COMPACT_ATOMS: atom_id res chain seq x y z
N CYS A 1 -17.94 -6.35 10.48
CA CYS A 1 -18.90 -5.87 9.45
C CYS A 1 -18.60 -4.42 9.02
N PHE A 2 -19.09 -4.02 7.85
CA PHE A 2 -18.67 -2.82 7.13
C PHE A 2 -19.84 -1.98 6.63
N ALA A 3 -19.60 -0.70 6.33
CA ALA A 3 -20.57 0.17 5.67
C ALA A 3 -20.84 -0.30 4.23
N LYS A 4 -22.00 0.10 3.69
CA LYS A 4 -22.34 -0.15 2.28
C LYS A 4 -21.28 0.45 1.35
N GLY A 5 -20.92 -0.26 0.29
CA GLY A 5 -19.96 0.21 -0.72
C GLY A 5 -18.49 -0.04 -0.37
N THR A 6 -18.17 -0.54 0.83
CA THR A 6 -16.82 -1.02 1.16
C THR A 6 -16.42 -2.12 0.17
N GLN A 7 -15.28 -1.94 -0.49
CA GLN A 7 -14.79 -2.89 -1.50
C GLN A 7 -13.90 -3.95 -0.84
N VAL A 8 -14.17 -5.21 -1.16
CA VAL A 8 -13.45 -6.40 -0.68
C VAL A 8 -12.61 -6.97 -1.82
N LEU A 9 -11.38 -7.41 -1.49
CA LEU A 9 -10.54 -8.12 -2.44
C LEU A 9 -10.99 -9.57 -2.51
N MET A 10 -11.47 -9.99 -3.68
CA MET A 10 -11.93 -11.36 -3.92
C MET A 10 -10.75 -12.28 -4.16
N ALA A 11 -10.95 -13.59 -3.96
CA ALA A 11 -9.89 -14.60 -4.09
C ALA A 11 -9.30 -14.72 -5.51
N ASP A 12 -9.98 -14.18 -6.52
CA ASP A 12 -9.51 -14.10 -7.91
C ASP A 12 -8.80 -12.77 -8.23
N GLY A 13 -8.67 -11.87 -7.25
CA GLY A 13 -8.04 -10.55 -7.38
C GLY A 13 -9.00 -9.43 -7.78
N SER A 14 -10.26 -9.74 -8.12
CA SER A 14 -11.28 -8.73 -8.41
C SER A 14 -11.73 -7.99 -7.15
N ASN A 15 -12.39 -6.83 -7.33
CA ASN A 15 -12.97 -6.07 -6.22
C ASN A 15 -14.49 -6.24 -6.25
N GLN A 16 -15.10 -6.51 -5.10
CA GLN A 16 -16.55 -6.62 -4.97
C GLN A 16 -17.04 -5.83 -3.76
N SER A 17 -18.14 -5.12 -3.93
CA SER A 17 -18.76 -4.37 -2.83
C SER A 17 -19.35 -5.34 -1.80
N ILE A 18 -19.13 -5.07 -0.51
CA ILE A 18 -19.49 -5.94 0.60
C ILE A 18 -20.98 -6.35 0.59
N GLU A 19 -21.88 -5.47 0.15
CA GLU A 19 -23.31 -5.76 0.07
C GLU A 19 -23.67 -6.78 -1.02
N ASN A 20 -22.82 -6.92 -2.04
CA ASN A 20 -23.04 -7.77 -3.20
C ASN A 20 -22.42 -9.16 -3.04
N ILE A 21 -21.64 -9.41 -1.99
CA ILE A 21 -21.04 -10.71 -1.69
C ILE A 21 -22.14 -11.72 -1.30
N LYS A 22 -22.00 -12.95 -1.80
CA LYS A 22 -22.94 -14.06 -1.59
C LYS A 22 -22.29 -15.20 -0.80
N ILE A 23 -23.12 -16.01 -0.17
CA ILE A 23 -22.68 -17.27 0.44
C ILE A 23 -22.08 -18.15 -0.67
N GLY A 24 -20.90 -18.73 -0.40
CA GLY A 24 -20.12 -19.50 -1.37
C GLY A 24 -19.12 -18.68 -2.20
N ASP A 25 -19.21 -17.34 -2.17
CA ASP A 25 -18.15 -16.50 -2.73
C ASP A 25 -16.84 -16.68 -1.92
N LYS A 26 -15.72 -16.33 -2.55
CA LYS A 26 -14.38 -16.49 -1.97
C LYS A 26 -13.66 -15.15 -1.87
N VAL A 27 -13.29 -14.76 -0.66
CA VAL A 27 -12.52 -13.53 -0.40
C VAL A 27 -11.03 -13.84 -0.23
N MET A 28 -10.18 -12.83 -0.37
CA MET A 28 -8.72 -12.97 -0.33
C MET A 28 -8.19 -12.98 1.11
N GLY A 29 -7.53 -14.06 1.53
CA GLY A 29 -6.75 -14.08 2.76
C GLY A 29 -5.38 -13.40 2.62
N GLN A 30 -4.77 -13.02 3.73
CA GLN A 30 -3.42 -12.42 3.76
C GLN A 30 -2.31 -13.31 3.17
N ASP A 31 -2.55 -14.63 3.14
CA ASP A 31 -1.65 -15.64 2.57
C ASP A 31 -1.83 -15.83 1.05
N GLY A 32 -2.67 -15.03 0.41
CA GLY A 32 -3.02 -15.15 -1.01
C GLY A 32 -4.00 -16.29 -1.32
N LYS A 33 -4.50 -17.00 -0.29
CA LYS A 33 -5.46 -18.11 -0.47
C LYS A 33 -6.88 -17.66 -0.23
N ALA A 34 -7.82 -18.36 -0.84
CA ALA A 34 -9.25 -18.11 -0.69
C ALA A 34 -9.74 -18.36 0.77
N ARG A 35 -10.74 -17.58 1.19
CA ARG A 35 -11.60 -17.84 2.35
C ARG A 35 -13.04 -17.92 1.89
N ASN A 36 -13.78 -18.98 2.22
CA ASN A 36 -15.17 -19.11 1.76
C ASN A 36 -16.12 -18.34 2.68
N VAL A 37 -17.13 -17.73 2.09
CA VAL A 37 -18.18 -17.01 2.81
C VAL A 37 -19.31 -17.97 3.17
N THR A 38 -19.61 -18.10 4.46
CA THR A 38 -20.63 -19.00 5.01
C THR A 38 -21.91 -18.28 5.44
N ALA A 39 -21.81 -17.01 5.85
CA ALA A 39 -22.95 -16.21 6.23
C ALA A 39 -22.77 -14.72 5.87
N LEU A 40 -23.88 -13.98 5.91
CA LEU A 40 -23.96 -12.58 5.50
C LEU A 40 -24.70 -11.77 6.58
N PRO A 41 -24.09 -11.53 7.76
CA PRO A 41 -24.73 -10.73 8.79
C PRO A 41 -25.04 -9.32 8.28
N ARG A 42 -26.22 -8.80 8.63
CA ARG A 42 -26.72 -7.47 8.27
C ARG A 42 -27.41 -6.87 9.48
N GLY A 43 -27.40 -5.55 9.60
CA GLY A 43 -28.09 -4.86 10.68
C GLY A 43 -27.91 -3.36 10.63
N TYR A 44 -28.19 -2.70 11.75
CA TYR A 44 -28.11 -1.25 11.91
C TYR A 44 -27.47 -0.93 13.26
N ASP A 45 -26.40 -0.14 13.27
CA ASP A 45 -25.56 0.05 14.46
C ASP A 45 -24.80 1.39 14.38
N ASP A 46 -24.20 1.82 15.50
CA ASP A 46 -23.22 2.91 15.49
C ASP A 46 -22.06 2.55 14.56
N MET A 47 -21.63 3.50 13.73
CA MET A 47 -20.56 3.29 12.76
C MET A 47 -19.27 4.01 13.19
N TYR A 48 -18.15 3.55 12.68
CA TYR A 48 -16.83 4.08 12.97
C TYR A 48 -16.01 4.13 11.69
N ASN A 49 -15.42 5.28 11.38
CA ASN A 49 -14.42 5.40 10.33
C ASN A 49 -13.04 5.12 10.91
N VAL A 50 -12.31 4.23 10.25
CA VAL A 50 -10.92 3.90 10.54
C VAL A 50 -10.09 4.42 9.38
N GLU A 51 -9.08 5.25 9.65
CA GLU A 51 -8.18 5.79 8.64
C GLU A 51 -6.74 5.50 9.03
N LEU A 52 -5.99 4.85 8.14
CA LEU A 52 -4.60 4.46 8.38
C LEU A 52 -3.64 5.53 7.85
N ASP A 53 -2.61 5.86 8.64
CA ASP A 53 -1.54 6.83 8.33
C ASP A 53 -2.02 8.23 7.85
N GLY A 54 -3.28 8.60 8.13
CA GLY A 54 -3.87 9.84 7.62
C GLY A 54 -4.19 9.79 6.11
N GLU A 55 -4.19 8.60 5.51
CA GLU A 55 -4.41 8.37 4.10
C GLU A 55 -5.85 7.95 3.84
N THR A 56 -6.63 8.86 3.24
CA THR A 56 -8.05 8.62 2.94
C THR A 56 -8.32 7.38 2.07
N ASP A 57 -7.37 6.98 1.21
CA ASP A 57 -7.47 5.75 0.40
C ASP A 57 -7.21 4.46 1.19
N LEU A 58 -6.64 4.58 2.40
CA LEU A 58 -6.48 3.51 3.39
C LEU A 58 -7.50 3.67 4.54
N SER A 59 -8.73 4.03 4.22
CA SER A 59 -9.83 4.09 5.18
C SER A 59 -10.89 3.02 4.94
N TYR A 60 -11.63 2.68 6.00
CA TYR A 60 -12.84 1.88 5.92
C TYR A 60 -13.79 2.24 7.06
N THR A 61 -15.08 1.97 6.87
CA THR A 61 -16.10 2.22 7.89
C THR A 61 -16.71 0.90 8.35
N CYS A 62 -16.77 0.69 9.66
CA CYS A 62 -17.26 -0.53 10.29
C CYS A 62 -18.27 -0.23 11.41
N ASN A 63 -18.98 -1.25 11.87
CA ASN A 63 -19.95 -1.10 12.97
C ASN A 63 -19.27 -1.21 14.35
N SER A 64 -19.98 -0.84 15.41
CA SER A 64 -19.43 -0.76 16.77
C SER A 64 -18.84 -2.07 17.32
N ASN A 65 -19.39 -3.21 16.91
CA ASN A 65 -18.92 -4.54 17.33
C ASN A 65 -17.94 -5.16 16.31
N HIS A 66 -17.41 -4.40 15.35
CA HIS A 66 -16.41 -4.95 14.43
C HIS A 66 -15.08 -5.15 15.14
N THR A 67 -14.53 -6.36 15.01
CA THR A 67 -13.24 -6.74 15.56
C THR A 67 -12.10 -6.24 14.67
N LEU A 68 -11.26 -5.37 15.24
CA LEU A 68 -10.03 -4.90 14.61
C LEU A 68 -8.92 -5.96 14.74
N VAL A 69 -8.12 -6.11 13.69
CA VAL A 69 -6.90 -6.93 13.71
C VAL A 69 -5.73 -6.01 14.04
N LEU A 70 -5.17 -6.16 15.24
CA LEU A 70 -4.20 -5.23 15.81
C LEU A 70 -2.85 -5.88 16.02
N LYS A 71 -1.80 -5.06 15.88
CA LYS A 71 -0.46 -5.39 16.35
C LYS A 71 0.05 -4.26 17.23
N THR A 72 0.53 -4.59 18.42
CA THR A 72 1.17 -3.62 19.31
C THR A 72 2.66 -3.90 19.37
N GLU A 73 3.46 -2.95 18.91
CA GLU A 73 4.91 -3.03 19.01
C GLU A 73 5.33 -3.06 20.48
N GLN A 74 6.16 -4.03 20.86
CA GLN A 74 6.57 -4.19 22.25
C GLN A 74 7.42 -2.99 22.70
N ASN A 75 7.09 -2.40 23.85
CA ASN A 75 7.83 -1.29 24.40
C ASN A 75 8.24 -1.57 25.85
N VAL A 76 9.46 -2.10 26.02
CA VAL A 76 10.04 -2.36 27.35
C VAL A 76 10.92 -1.19 27.76
N LEU A 77 10.59 -0.56 28.89
CA LEU A 77 11.38 0.48 29.53
C LEU A 77 11.90 -0.01 30.88
N LEU A 78 13.19 0.20 31.12
CA LEU A 78 13.85 -0.10 32.38
C LEU A 78 14.15 1.22 33.13
N ALA A 79 13.62 1.37 34.33
CA ALA A 79 13.83 2.52 35.20
C ALA A 79 14.26 2.05 36.60
N GLY A 80 15.58 2.02 36.84
CA GLY A 80 16.14 1.49 38.08
C GLY A 80 15.86 -0.01 38.21
N ASN A 81 15.11 -0.38 39.25
CA ASN A 81 14.66 -1.75 39.50
C ASN A 81 13.23 -2.02 39.00
N THR A 82 12.64 -1.11 38.21
CA THR A 82 11.28 -1.27 37.68
C THR A 82 11.31 -1.43 36.16
N VAL A 83 10.53 -2.38 35.65
CA VAL A 83 10.35 -2.65 34.22
C VAL A 83 8.90 -2.36 33.85
N SER A 84 8.70 -1.48 32.87
CA SER A 84 7.41 -1.23 32.23
C SER A 84 7.39 -1.90 30.85
N TYR A 85 6.36 -2.67 30.53
CA TYR A 85 6.25 -3.38 29.26
C TYR A 85 4.79 -3.58 28.86
N PHE A 86 4.54 -3.98 27.61
CA PHE A 86 3.19 -4.30 27.15
C PHE A 86 2.91 -5.80 27.26
N ALA A 87 1.73 -6.13 27.77
CA ALA A 87 1.22 -7.49 27.86
C ALA A 87 -0.28 -7.54 27.57
N LEU A 88 -0.75 -8.66 27.02
CA LEU A 88 -2.17 -8.92 26.85
C LEU A 88 -2.77 -9.31 28.21
N GLY A 89 -3.89 -8.69 28.58
CA GLY A 89 -4.59 -8.95 29.83
C GLY A 89 -6.10 -8.79 29.69
N ALA A 90 -6.83 -9.03 30.77
CA ALA A 90 -8.27 -8.86 30.82
C ALA A 90 -8.63 -7.54 31.53
N LEU A 91 -9.49 -6.75 30.91
CA LEU A 91 -10.14 -5.57 31.49
C LEU A 91 -11.62 -5.90 31.70
N ILE A 92 -12.16 -5.62 32.89
CA ILE A 92 -13.60 -5.76 33.14
C ILE A 92 -14.24 -4.39 32.96
N ASP A 93 -15.16 -4.29 32.00
CA ASP A 93 -15.98 -3.11 31.80
C ASP A 93 -16.90 -2.93 33.01
N GLU A 94 -16.64 -1.89 33.81
CA GLU A 94 -17.37 -1.62 35.05
C GLU A 94 -18.87 -1.34 34.81
N THR A 95 -19.26 -0.94 33.60
CA THR A 95 -20.63 -0.53 33.30
C THR A 95 -21.56 -1.72 33.02
N ASN A 96 -21.04 -2.78 32.42
CA ASN A 96 -21.82 -3.94 31.99
C ASN A 96 -21.24 -5.29 32.43
N GLY A 97 -20.08 -5.29 33.09
CA GLY A 97 -19.39 -6.48 33.60
C GLY A 97 -18.71 -7.34 32.52
N ARG A 98 -18.64 -6.88 31.27
CA ARG A 98 -18.02 -7.62 30.17
C ARG A 98 -16.50 -7.64 30.32
N ALA A 99 -15.90 -8.81 30.13
CA ALA A 99 -14.45 -8.95 30.05
C ALA A 99 -13.97 -8.63 28.61
N VAL A 100 -12.98 -7.76 28.50
CA VAL A 100 -12.34 -7.35 27.25
C VAL A 100 -10.87 -7.74 27.33
N GLU A 101 -10.42 -8.57 26.39
CA GLU A 101 -8.99 -8.88 26.27
C GLU A 101 -8.30 -7.71 25.57
N ILE A 102 -7.29 -7.12 26.22
CA ILE A 102 -6.69 -5.86 25.78
C ILE A 102 -5.21 -5.81 26.15
N VAL A 103 -4.39 -5.22 25.28
CA VAL A 103 -2.99 -4.94 25.62
C VAL A 103 -2.93 -3.79 26.62
N GLN A 104 -2.16 -4.00 27.69
CA GLN A 104 -2.00 -3.06 28.79
C GLN A 104 -0.52 -2.77 29.04
N GLU A 105 -0.25 -1.61 29.64
CA GLU A 105 1.05 -1.36 30.24
C GLU A 105 1.11 -2.03 31.62
N VAL A 106 2.05 -2.97 31.76
CA VAL A 106 2.35 -3.66 33.02
C VAL A 106 3.64 -3.09 33.58
N GLN A 107 3.68 -2.90 34.90
CA GLN A 107 4.88 -2.49 35.63
C GLN A 107 5.22 -3.53 36.69
N GLU A 108 6.48 -3.97 36.69
CA GLU A 108 7.01 -4.90 37.67
C GLU A 108 8.26 -4.30 38.33
N THR A 109 8.31 -4.33 39.66
CA THR A 109 9.45 -3.84 40.45
C THR A 109 10.16 -5.02 41.10
N PHE A 110 11.48 -5.04 40.95
CA PHE A 110 12.36 -6.12 41.39
C PHE A 110 13.22 -5.70 42.58
N GLU A 111 13.77 -6.68 43.30
CA GLU A 111 14.63 -6.42 44.47
C GLU A 111 15.94 -5.70 44.11
N SER A 112 16.42 -5.86 42.87
CA SER A 112 17.66 -5.25 42.39
C SER A 112 17.56 -4.81 40.93
N ASN A 113 18.42 -3.87 40.53
CA ASN A 113 18.54 -3.43 39.13
C ASN A 113 19.00 -4.57 38.20
N ILE A 114 19.79 -5.52 38.72
CA ILE A 114 20.27 -6.66 37.95
C ILE A 114 19.09 -7.57 37.58
N SER A 115 18.26 -7.92 38.58
CA SER A 115 17.07 -8.75 38.37
C SER A 115 16.08 -8.10 37.39
N ALA A 116 15.89 -6.78 37.47
CA ALA A 116 15.06 -6.03 36.53
C ALA A 116 15.62 -6.08 35.10
N SER A 117 16.94 -5.91 34.95
CA SER A 117 17.61 -6.00 33.65
C SER A 117 17.51 -7.40 33.04
N ASP A 118 17.70 -8.45 33.85
CA ASP A 118 17.58 -9.84 33.42
C ASP A 118 16.15 -10.15 32.96
N PHE A 119 15.14 -9.69 33.70
CA PHE A 119 13.74 -9.82 33.29
C PHE A 119 13.47 -9.10 31.97
N ALA A 120 13.88 -7.83 31.85
CA ALA A 120 13.67 -7.02 30.64
C ALA A 120 14.34 -7.62 29.39
N ALA A 121 15.50 -8.27 29.55
CA ALA A 121 16.21 -8.94 28.45
C ALA A 121 15.48 -10.19 27.94
N ASN A 122 14.65 -10.84 28.78
CA ASN A 122 13.91 -12.05 28.45
C ASN A 122 12.50 -11.77 27.88
N ILE A 123 12.04 -10.52 27.88
CA ILE A 123 10.75 -10.15 27.27
C ILE A 123 10.85 -10.27 25.75
N ASN A 124 9.91 -11.02 25.15
CA ASN A 124 9.77 -11.13 23.70
C ASN A 124 9.52 -9.75 23.08
N ARG A 125 10.35 -9.36 22.11
CA ARG A 125 10.30 -8.06 21.42
C ARG A 125 9.46 -8.06 20.16
N GLU A 126 8.98 -9.22 19.72
CA GLU A 126 8.05 -9.31 18.59
C GLU A 126 6.74 -8.57 18.91
N PRO A 127 6.12 -7.92 17.90
CA PRO A 127 4.82 -7.28 18.09
C PRO A 127 3.76 -8.27 18.58
N ILE A 128 2.97 -7.84 19.57
CA ILE A 128 1.85 -8.62 20.12
C ILE A 128 0.72 -8.55 19.09
N SER A 129 0.32 -9.70 18.54
CA SER A 129 -0.84 -9.79 17.63
C SER A 129 -2.09 -10.13 18.43
N TRP A 130 -3.14 -9.32 18.29
CA TRP A 130 -4.36 -9.44 19.07
C TRP A 130 -5.55 -8.76 18.36
N THR A 131 -6.74 -8.82 18.96
CA THR A 131 -7.94 -8.23 18.37
C THR A 131 -8.76 -7.46 19.40
N LEU A 132 -9.48 -6.43 18.95
CA LEU A 132 -10.34 -5.62 19.82
C LEU A 132 -11.58 -5.17 19.06
N GLU A 133 -12.77 -5.19 19.68
CA GLU A 133 -13.95 -4.54 19.09
C GLU A 133 -13.75 -3.02 19.05
N ILE A 134 -14.09 -2.37 17.95
CA ILE A 134 -13.78 -0.94 17.78
C ILE A 134 -14.42 -0.03 18.84
N ARG A 135 -15.58 -0.41 19.41
CA ARG A 135 -16.20 0.32 20.52
C ARG A 135 -15.37 0.35 21.81
N ASP A 136 -14.41 -0.55 21.95
CA ASP A 136 -13.54 -0.68 23.12
C ASP A 136 -12.19 0.03 22.94
N ILE A 137 -11.97 0.68 21.79
CA ILE A 137 -10.69 1.33 21.46
C ILE A 137 -10.27 2.38 22.49
N ASP A 138 -11.24 3.04 23.12
CA ASP A 138 -11.03 4.08 24.12
C ASP A 138 -10.59 3.53 25.50
N TYR A 139 -10.61 2.21 25.70
CA TYR A 139 -10.00 1.58 26.89
C TYR A 139 -8.48 1.49 26.81
N LEU A 140 -7.88 1.68 25.63
CA LEU A 140 -6.43 1.69 25.51
C LEU A 140 -5.84 2.92 26.19
N SER A 141 -4.80 2.71 27.01
CA SER A 141 -4.00 3.83 27.49
C SER A 141 -3.34 4.55 26.31
N GLU A 142 -3.10 5.86 26.45
CA GLU A 142 -2.48 6.69 25.40
C GLU A 142 -1.20 6.04 24.87
N ARG A 143 -0.35 5.53 25.77
CA ARG A 143 0.91 4.88 25.39
C ARG A 143 0.70 3.58 24.63
N VAL A 144 -0.22 2.70 25.03
CA VAL A 144 -0.50 1.49 24.25
C VAL A 144 -1.10 1.87 22.89
N ARG A 145 -1.98 2.87 22.85
CA ARG A 145 -2.64 3.34 21.63
C ARG A 145 -1.66 3.87 20.59
N MET A 146 -0.58 4.54 21.02
CA MET A 146 0.49 5.05 20.16
C MET A 146 1.32 3.94 19.47
N PHE A 147 1.43 2.77 20.11
CA PHE A 147 2.19 1.62 19.60
C PHE A 147 1.30 0.56 18.95
N THR A 148 -0.01 0.75 18.96
CA THR A 148 -0.99 -0.16 18.38
C THR A 148 -1.31 0.25 16.95
N LYS A 149 -1.09 -0.67 16.01
CA LYS A 149 -1.15 -0.47 14.57
C LYS A 149 -2.14 -1.44 13.92
N GLN A 150 -2.67 -1.07 12.77
CA GLN A 150 -3.28 -2.01 11.82
C GLN A 150 -2.28 -2.33 10.72
N SER A 151 -2.62 -3.25 9.82
CA SER A 151 -1.70 -3.67 8.75
C SER A 151 -2.31 -3.57 7.36
N VAL A 152 -1.48 -3.07 6.44
CA VAL A 152 -1.69 -3.16 5.00
C VAL A 152 -0.84 -4.30 4.48
N ASN A 153 -1.45 -5.23 3.76
CA ASN A 153 -0.81 -6.49 3.38
C ASN A 153 -0.49 -6.53 1.89
N PRO A 154 0.61 -7.21 1.50
CA PRO A 154 0.88 -7.48 0.09
C PRO A 154 -0.19 -8.39 -0.52
N VAL A 155 -0.25 -8.43 -1.84
CA VAL A 155 -1.12 -9.37 -2.57
C VAL A 155 -0.26 -10.52 -3.08
N LEU A 156 -0.32 -11.66 -2.39
CA LEU A 156 0.46 -12.84 -2.73
C LEU A 156 -0.15 -13.69 -3.87
N LEU A 157 -1.40 -13.40 -4.27
CA LEU A 157 -1.99 -13.97 -5.47
C LEU A 157 -1.21 -13.50 -6.71
N GLU A 158 -0.75 -14.45 -7.53
CA GLU A 158 -0.13 -14.18 -8.83
C GLU A 158 -1.00 -14.72 -9.98
N THR A 159 -1.41 -13.82 -10.87
CA THR A 159 -2.18 -14.15 -12.07
C THR A 159 -1.40 -13.70 -13.30
N PRO A 160 -0.93 -14.62 -14.16
CA PRO A 160 -0.10 -14.27 -15.33
C PRO A 160 -0.97 -13.75 -16.48
N THR A 161 -1.70 -12.64 -16.27
CA THR A 161 -2.64 -12.10 -17.25
C THR A 161 -1.91 -11.57 -18.47
N LEU A 162 -0.83 -10.82 -18.25
CA LEU A 162 -0.03 -10.21 -19.31
C LEU A 162 0.68 -11.27 -20.16
N ALA A 163 1.28 -12.27 -19.52
CA ALA A 163 1.92 -13.39 -20.23
C ALA A 163 0.89 -14.18 -21.07
N LYS A 164 -0.32 -14.42 -20.53
CA LYS A 164 -1.43 -15.05 -21.27
C LYS A 164 -1.89 -14.20 -22.45
N GLN A 165 -2.06 -12.89 -22.27
CA GLN A 165 -2.46 -11.98 -23.35
C GLN A 165 -1.40 -11.88 -24.45
N LEU A 166 -0.11 -11.96 -24.08
CA LEU A 166 1.01 -12.00 -25.02
C LEU A 166 1.17 -13.34 -25.74
N GLU A 167 0.51 -14.40 -25.26
CA GLU A 167 0.78 -15.78 -25.67
C GLU A 167 2.28 -16.13 -25.57
N SER A 168 2.94 -15.60 -24.53
CA SER A 168 4.40 -15.68 -24.35
C SER A 168 4.79 -16.02 -22.92
N ASN A 169 6.09 -16.03 -22.66
CA ASN A 169 6.68 -16.31 -21.35
C ASN A 169 6.70 -15.08 -20.43
N GLU A 170 6.95 -15.36 -19.16
CA GLU A 170 7.10 -14.36 -18.10
C GLU A 170 8.12 -13.28 -18.43
N SER A 171 9.27 -13.62 -19.04
CA SER A 171 10.29 -12.63 -19.39
C SER A 171 9.78 -11.60 -20.41
N THR A 172 8.97 -12.02 -21.38
CA THR A 172 8.34 -11.12 -22.34
C THR A 172 7.30 -10.22 -21.65
N ALA A 173 6.52 -10.76 -20.72
CA ALA A 173 5.57 -9.99 -19.93
C ALA A 173 6.27 -8.95 -19.05
N THR A 174 7.35 -9.33 -18.38
CA THR A 174 8.21 -8.46 -17.57
C THR A 174 8.79 -7.32 -18.40
N ASN A 175 9.27 -7.60 -19.62
CA ASN A 175 9.77 -6.59 -20.55
C ASN A 175 8.67 -5.63 -21.01
N LEU A 176 7.49 -6.14 -21.36
CA LEU A 176 6.36 -5.28 -21.74
C LEU A 176 5.89 -4.40 -20.57
N ALA A 177 5.84 -4.95 -19.36
CA ALA A 177 5.47 -4.23 -18.15
C ALA A 177 6.47 -3.11 -17.82
N TYR A 178 7.77 -3.35 -18.01
CA TYR A 178 8.79 -2.31 -17.90
C TYR A 178 8.49 -1.12 -18.82
N LEU A 179 8.22 -1.40 -20.11
CA LEU A 179 7.88 -0.36 -21.07
C LEU A 179 6.61 0.41 -20.70
N LEU A 180 5.56 -0.29 -20.23
CA LEU A 180 4.32 0.36 -19.79
C LEU A 180 4.56 1.26 -18.57
N GLY A 181 5.38 0.82 -17.61
CA GLY A 181 5.80 1.62 -16.47
C GLY A 181 6.59 2.86 -16.88
N THR A 182 7.55 2.71 -17.78
CA THR A 182 8.30 3.85 -18.35
C THR A 182 7.39 4.79 -19.13
N TRP A 183 6.47 4.26 -19.92
CA TRP A 183 5.51 5.01 -20.71
C TRP A 183 4.57 5.85 -19.84
N ILE A 184 3.92 5.24 -18.83
CA ILE A 184 2.96 5.95 -17.98
C ILE A 184 3.66 7.08 -17.21
N ALA A 185 4.92 6.87 -16.82
CA ALA A 185 5.76 7.86 -16.16
C ALA A 185 6.33 8.94 -17.11
N SER A 186 6.48 8.66 -18.41
CA SER A 186 6.93 9.67 -19.39
C SER A 186 5.92 10.79 -19.61
N LYS A 187 4.67 10.60 -19.14
CA LYS A 187 3.53 11.51 -19.36
C LYS A 187 3.25 11.77 -20.86
N ALA A 188 3.68 10.87 -21.75
CA ALA A 188 3.53 11.01 -23.20
C ALA A 188 2.07 11.18 -23.64
N THR A 189 1.79 12.18 -24.47
CA THR A 189 0.42 12.53 -24.90
C THR A 189 -0.27 11.48 -25.76
N THR A 190 0.46 10.49 -26.26
CA THR A 190 -0.09 9.40 -27.07
C THR A 190 0.30 8.03 -26.52
N ALA A 191 -0.55 7.04 -26.75
CA ALA A 191 -0.30 5.66 -26.37
C ALA A 191 0.86 5.01 -27.14
N GLY A 192 1.30 5.61 -28.26
CA GLY A 192 2.36 5.07 -29.12
C GLY A 192 3.73 5.70 -28.91
N THR A 193 3.91 6.62 -27.96
CA THR A 193 5.17 7.35 -27.80
C THR A 193 5.75 7.21 -26.41
N ILE A 194 7.06 6.99 -26.32
CA ILE A 194 7.82 7.07 -25.05
C ILE A 194 8.87 8.17 -25.22
N SER A 195 8.81 9.19 -24.37
CA SER A 195 9.80 10.28 -24.36
C SER A 195 10.72 10.12 -23.16
N VAL A 196 12.02 10.01 -23.42
CA VAL A 196 13.04 9.82 -22.37
C VAL A 196 14.00 11.01 -22.38
N PRO A 197 14.33 11.61 -21.22
CA PRO A 197 15.35 12.64 -21.15
C PRO A 197 16.70 12.17 -21.68
N THR A 198 17.36 12.98 -22.51
CA THR A 198 18.70 12.62 -23.03
C THR A 198 19.76 12.57 -21.94
N THR A 199 19.49 13.22 -20.79
CA THR A 199 20.30 13.15 -19.57
C THR A 199 20.29 11.75 -18.93
N LYS A 200 19.29 10.92 -19.22
CA LYS A 200 19.14 9.54 -18.73
C LYS A 200 19.56 8.51 -19.80
N ALA A 201 20.81 8.58 -20.25
CA ALA A 201 21.34 7.73 -21.33
C ALA A 201 21.23 6.22 -21.06
N ASP A 202 21.41 5.79 -19.82
CA ASP A 202 21.31 4.37 -19.44
C ASP A 202 19.86 3.87 -19.50
N LEU A 203 18.88 4.69 -19.08
CA LEU A 203 17.45 4.40 -19.24
C LEU A 203 17.10 4.30 -20.72
N LEU A 204 17.54 5.27 -21.53
CA LEU A 204 17.28 5.25 -22.98
C LEU A 204 17.83 3.97 -23.63
N SER A 205 19.03 3.55 -23.24
CA SER A 205 19.65 2.31 -23.71
C SER A 205 18.85 1.07 -23.28
N LYS A 206 18.37 1.03 -22.03
CA LYS A 206 17.52 -0.05 -21.52
C LYS A 206 16.18 -0.12 -22.25
N VAL A 207 15.50 1.01 -22.48
CA VAL A 207 14.25 1.07 -23.26
C VAL A 207 14.47 0.53 -24.68
N LYS A 208 15.53 0.97 -25.38
CA LYS A 208 15.85 0.49 -26.73
C LYS A 208 16.17 -1.01 -26.77
N SER A 209 16.84 -1.53 -25.75
CA SER A 209 17.11 -2.97 -25.59
C SER A 209 15.81 -3.77 -25.40
N VAL A 210 14.91 -3.29 -24.54
CA VAL A 210 13.62 -3.93 -24.27
C VAL A 210 12.70 -3.88 -25.50
N LEU A 211 12.68 -2.77 -26.25
CA LEU A 211 11.96 -2.71 -27.52
C LEU A 211 12.47 -3.75 -28.51
N SER A 212 13.79 -3.92 -28.59
CA SER A 212 14.43 -4.92 -29.45
C SER A 212 14.07 -6.35 -29.03
N SER A 213 14.05 -6.65 -27.72
CA SER A 213 13.68 -7.99 -27.22
C SER A 213 12.21 -8.35 -27.47
N LEU A 214 11.33 -7.34 -27.53
CA LEU A 214 9.92 -7.48 -27.90
C LEU A 214 9.67 -7.40 -29.41
N SER A 215 10.74 -7.23 -30.22
CA SER A 215 10.67 -7.01 -31.66
C SER A 215 9.78 -5.83 -32.07
N ILE A 216 9.69 -4.80 -31.23
CA ILE A 216 8.88 -3.59 -31.49
C ILE A 216 9.73 -2.59 -32.26
N ASP A 217 9.33 -2.33 -33.51
CA ASP A 217 9.96 -1.31 -34.33
C ASP A 217 9.58 0.11 -33.84
N TYR A 218 10.51 1.06 -33.97
CA TYR A 218 10.28 2.44 -33.60
C TYR A 218 11.05 3.41 -34.49
N SER A 219 10.55 4.64 -34.61
CA SER A 219 11.33 5.78 -35.08
C SER A 219 11.74 6.66 -33.90
N SER A 220 12.92 7.28 -33.97
CA SER A 220 13.37 8.22 -32.93
C SER A 220 13.59 9.63 -33.47
N GLU A 221 13.25 10.60 -32.64
CA GLU A 221 13.44 12.03 -32.92
C GLU A 221 13.84 12.73 -31.61
N SER A 222 14.82 13.62 -31.69
CA SER A 222 15.19 14.47 -30.56
C SER A 222 14.29 15.71 -30.55
N ILE A 223 13.63 15.95 -29.42
CA ILE A 223 12.70 17.07 -29.23
C ILE A 223 13.11 17.91 -28.02
N ASN A 224 12.80 19.20 -28.03
CA ASN A 224 12.88 20.04 -26.84
C ASN A 224 11.54 19.99 -26.10
N SER A 225 11.58 19.69 -24.80
CA SER A 225 10.41 19.68 -23.93
C SER A 225 10.57 20.74 -22.85
N ILE A 226 9.52 21.53 -22.62
CA ILE A 226 9.44 22.45 -21.47
C ILE A 226 8.48 21.82 -20.48
N SER A 227 8.97 21.53 -19.27
CA SER A 227 8.16 21.03 -18.17
C SER A 227 8.11 22.06 -17.05
N THR A 228 6.93 22.24 -16.44
CA THR A 228 6.79 23.08 -15.26
C THR A 228 6.85 22.20 -14.02
N TYR A 229 7.93 22.30 -13.27
CA TYR A 229 8.06 21.66 -11.96
C TYR A 229 7.37 22.52 -10.91
N ARG A 230 6.42 21.95 -10.18
CA ARG A 230 5.72 22.61 -9.07
C ARG A 230 5.99 21.90 -7.75
N ARG A 231 6.61 22.60 -6.82
CA ARG A 231 6.77 22.13 -5.43
C ARG A 231 5.85 22.91 -4.52
N THR A 232 4.88 22.21 -3.92
CA THR A 232 3.97 22.80 -2.92
C THR A 232 4.33 22.27 -1.55
N GLN A 233 4.70 23.16 -0.63
CA GLN A 233 4.87 22.86 0.78
C GLN A 233 3.60 23.27 1.53
N SER A 234 2.98 22.30 2.20
CA SER A 234 1.85 22.55 3.11
C SER A 234 2.37 22.77 4.52
N ILE A 235 2.05 23.93 5.10
CA ILE A 235 2.42 24.32 6.45
C ILE A 235 1.16 24.25 7.32
N PRO A 236 1.13 23.41 8.37
CA PRO A 236 -0.01 23.36 9.27
C PRO A 236 -0.15 24.68 10.05
N LEU A 237 -1.34 25.25 10.00
CA LEU A 237 -1.74 26.43 10.76
C LEU A 237 -2.27 25.98 12.11
N MET A 238 -1.70 26.54 13.17
CA MET A 238 -2.02 26.22 14.56
C MET A 238 -2.64 27.45 15.24
N GLU A 239 -3.79 27.28 15.89
CA GLU A 239 -4.41 28.29 16.75
C GLU A 239 -4.71 27.64 18.10
N ASN A 240 -4.19 28.22 19.19
CA ASN A 240 -4.28 27.68 20.55
C ASN A 240 -3.82 26.21 20.66
N GLY A 241 -2.79 25.83 19.89
CA GLY A 241 -2.24 24.47 19.88
C GLY A 241 -3.09 23.44 19.14
N LYS A 242 -4.20 23.84 18.51
CA LYS A 242 -5.01 22.98 17.64
C LYS A 242 -4.73 23.28 16.17
N HIS A 243 -4.69 22.24 15.36
CA HIS A 243 -4.64 22.35 13.90
C HIS A 243 -5.95 22.98 13.40
N VAL A 244 -5.85 24.04 12.59
CA VAL A 244 -7.01 24.80 12.08
C VAL A 244 -7.06 24.86 10.56
N GLY A 245 -6.02 24.36 9.89
CA GLY A 245 -5.91 24.37 8.43
C GLY A 245 -4.46 24.24 7.97
N ASN A 246 -4.24 24.33 6.65
CA ASN A 246 -2.90 24.31 6.05
C ASN A 246 -2.73 25.53 5.14
N ALA A 247 -1.59 26.22 5.23
CA ALA A 247 -1.15 27.20 4.24
C ALA A 247 -0.25 26.50 3.21
N ASN A 248 -0.50 26.71 1.92
CA ASN A 248 0.30 26.10 0.85
C ASN A 248 1.21 27.15 0.21
N ILE A 249 2.53 26.91 0.25
CA ILE A 249 3.52 27.69 -0.50
C ILE A 249 3.91 26.90 -1.74
N THR A 250 3.70 27.45 -2.94
CA THR A 250 4.05 26.79 -4.20
C THR A 250 5.18 27.54 -4.89
N ALA A 251 6.26 26.82 -5.23
CA ALA A 251 7.30 27.28 -6.12
C ALA A 251 7.14 26.61 -7.48
N GLU A 252 7.24 27.39 -8.56
CA GLU A 252 7.19 26.89 -9.93
C GLU A 252 8.52 27.18 -10.63
N GLN A 253 9.03 26.20 -11.37
CA GLN A 253 10.22 26.34 -12.21
C GLN A 253 9.96 25.69 -13.57
N GLU A 254 10.21 26.42 -14.65
CA GLU A 254 10.28 25.83 -15.98
C GLU A 254 11.64 25.19 -16.19
N ILE A 255 11.62 23.94 -16.64
CA ILE A 255 12.80 23.15 -16.98
C ILE A 255 12.67 22.80 -18.45
N GLU A 256 13.56 23.38 -19.26
CA GLU A 256 13.76 22.98 -20.63
C GLU A 256 14.72 21.78 -20.63
N GLU A 257 14.28 20.66 -21.20
CA GLU A 257 15.07 19.44 -21.29
C GLU A 257 14.93 18.83 -22.68
N ASN A 258 16.05 18.35 -23.22
CA ASN A 258 16.06 17.60 -24.48
C ASN A 258 15.60 16.17 -24.21
N MET A 259 14.63 15.71 -24.98
CA MET A 259 14.08 14.36 -24.88
C MET A 259 14.33 13.61 -26.19
N GLU A 260 14.62 12.32 -26.09
CA GLU A 260 14.51 11.41 -27.21
C GLU A 260 13.09 10.84 -27.22
N MET A 261 12.30 11.18 -28.23
CA MET A 261 10.97 10.60 -28.46
C MET A 261 11.10 9.35 -29.30
N LEU A 262 10.59 8.22 -28.78
CA LEU A 262 10.48 6.95 -29.48
C LEU A 262 9.01 6.76 -29.88
N SER A 263 8.72 6.78 -31.19
CA SER A 263 7.40 6.48 -31.73
C SER A 263 7.33 5.01 -32.12
N LEU A 264 6.52 4.24 -31.41
CA LEU A 264 6.43 2.80 -31.53
C LEU A 264 5.46 2.42 -32.64
N ASN A 265 5.92 1.61 -33.59
CA ASN A 265 5.10 1.12 -34.68
C ASN A 265 4.31 -0.11 -34.22
N VAL A 266 3.03 -0.17 -34.58
CA VAL A 266 2.17 -1.33 -34.30
C VAL A 266 2.37 -2.38 -35.40
N THR A 267 3.44 -3.17 -35.30
CA THR A 267 3.85 -4.15 -36.33
C THR A 267 3.69 -5.60 -35.91
N ASN A 268 3.52 -5.86 -34.61
CA ASN A 268 3.44 -7.22 -34.05
C ASN A 268 2.46 -7.29 -32.87
N HIS A 269 2.29 -8.48 -32.30
CA HIS A 269 1.36 -8.69 -31.17
C HIS A 269 1.75 -7.89 -29.92
N SER A 270 3.04 -7.84 -29.56
CA SER A 270 3.56 -7.11 -28.40
C SER A 270 3.30 -5.59 -28.49
N SER A 271 3.56 -4.99 -29.66
CA SER A 271 3.33 -3.57 -29.93
C SER A 271 1.84 -3.22 -29.95
N LYS A 272 0.99 -4.13 -30.48
CA LYS A 272 -0.46 -3.96 -30.40
C LYS A 272 -0.95 -4.00 -28.95
N LEU A 273 -0.53 -5.00 -28.17
CA LEU A 273 -0.92 -5.11 -26.76
C LEU A 273 -0.41 -3.95 -25.92
N PHE A 274 0.83 -3.50 -26.16
CA PHE A 274 1.36 -2.27 -25.55
C PHE A 274 0.43 -1.09 -25.81
N HIS A 275 0.06 -0.87 -27.08
CA HIS A 275 -0.78 0.26 -27.48
C HIS A 275 -2.18 0.18 -26.85
N ASP A 276 -2.81 -0.99 -26.89
CA ASP A 276 -4.15 -1.22 -26.32
C ASP A 276 -4.15 -0.97 -24.80
N LEU A 277 -3.13 -1.47 -24.08
CA LEU A 277 -2.98 -1.25 -22.64
C LEU A 277 -2.68 0.22 -22.33
N ALA A 278 -1.76 0.85 -23.06
CA ALA A 278 -1.44 2.27 -22.91
C ALA A 278 -2.69 3.15 -23.12
N LEU A 279 -3.50 2.88 -24.15
CA LEU A 279 -4.78 3.57 -24.35
C LEU A 279 -5.73 3.37 -23.16
N SER A 280 -5.84 2.15 -22.62
CA SER A 280 -6.70 1.85 -21.48
C SER A 280 -6.29 2.57 -20.19
N MET A 281 -5.03 3.00 -20.09
CA MET A 281 -4.48 3.72 -18.94
C MET A 281 -4.74 5.24 -19.00
N ILE A 282 -5.25 5.77 -20.11
CA ILE A 282 -5.59 7.20 -20.26
C ILE A 282 -7.09 7.38 -19.98
N ASN A 283 -7.41 8.10 -18.92
CA ASN A 283 -8.79 8.45 -18.59
C ASN A 283 -9.31 9.59 -19.48
N GLN A 284 -10.64 9.77 -19.50
CA GLN A 284 -11.29 10.83 -20.30
C GLN A 284 -10.85 12.24 -19.92
N ASP A 285 -10.45 12.45 -18.66
CA ASP A 285 -9.93 13.71 -18.13
C ASP A 285 -8.41 13.89 -18.38
N GLY A 286 -7.77 12.92 -19.06
CA GLY A 286 -6.34 12.90 -19.33
C GLY A 286 -5.48 12.39 -18.16
N SER A 287 -6.08 12.10 -17.00
CA SER A 287 -5.38 11.46 -15.89
C SER A 287 -4.97 10.03 -16.26
N ARG A 288 -3.92 9.53 -15.63
CA ARG A 288 -3.40 8.18 -15.90
C ARG A 288 -3.69 7.24 -14.76
N SER A 289 -4.18 6.06 -15.08
CA SER A 289 -4.53 5.04 -14.08
C SER A 289 -3.95 3.68 -14.45
N ILE A 290 -3.33 3.04 -13.46
CA ILE A 290 -2.87 1.67 -13.59
C ILE A 290 -4.08 0.75 -13.45
N PRO A 291 -4.31 -0.20 -14.38
CA PRO A 291 -5.41 -1.14 -14.29
C PRO A 291 -5.30 -1.98 -13.01
N SER A 292 -6.42 -2.17 -12.30
CA SER A 292 -6.41 -2.87 -11.01
C SER A 292 -5.85 -4.29 -11.09
N ALA A 293 -5.96 -4.95 -12.24
CA ALA A 293 -5.42 -6.30 -12.45
C ALA A 293 -3.90 -6.39 -12.24
N PHE A 294 -3.15 -5.28 -12.41
CA PHE A 294 -1.72 -5.25 -12.13
C PHE A 294 -1.42 -5.53 -10.65
N THR A 295 -2.35 -5.29 -9.72
CA THR A 295 -2.09 -5.54 -8.29
C THR A 295 -2.02 -7.02 -7.93
N HIS A 296 -2.40 -7.91 -8.86
CA HIS A 296 -2.31 -9.36 -8.70
C HIS A 296 -1.70 -10.03 -9.94
N GLU A 297 -0.90 -9.30 -10.72
CA GLU A 297 -0.02 -9.87 -11.75
C GLU A 297 1.05 -10.78 -11.13
N GLN A 298 1.88 -11.45 -11.93
CA GLN A 298 3.09 -12.06 -11.38
C GLN A 298 3.97 -11.00 -10.70
N LEU A 299 4.60 -11.34 -9.58
CA LEU A 299 5.39 -10.41 -8.75
C LEU A 299 6.47 -9.73 -9.59
N CYS A 300 7.19 -10.49 -10.43
CA CYS A 300 8.21 -9.95 -11.34
C CYS A 300 7.65 -8.96 -12.37
N VAL A 301 6.42 -9.15 -12.85
CA VAL A 301 5.74 -8.23 -13.78
C VAL A 301 5.40 -6.93 -13.06
N ARG A 302 4.92 -6.99 -11.81
CA ARG A 302 4.65 -5.80 -10.98
C ARG A 302 5.93 -5.04 -10.66
N GLU A 303 6.98 -5.74 -10.24
CA GLU A 303 8.29 -5.19 -9.93
C GLU A 303 8.89 -4.48 -11.14
N SER A 304 8.79 -5.10 -12.31
CA SER A 304 9.29 -4.53 -13.57
C SER A 304 8.50 -3.28 -14.00
N PHE A 305 7.18 -3.29 -13.82
CA PHE A 305 6.35 -2.11 -14.06
C PHE A 305 6.76 -0.95 -13.15
N VAL A 306 6.90 -1.21 -11.85
CA VAL A 306 7.37 -0.19 -10.88
C VAL A 306 8.79 0.26 -11.24
N ALA A 307 9.69 -0.64 -11.64
CA ALA A 307 11.04 -0.29 -12.06
C ALA A 307 11.06 0.67 -13.25
N GLY A 308 10.17 0.48 -14.24
CA GLY A 308 10.04 1.38 -15.38
C GLY A 308 9.64 2.81 -14.97
N ILE A 309 8.75 2.93 -13.98
CA ILE A 309 8.36 4.22 -13.40
C ILE A 309 9.53 4.86 -12.64
N LEU A 310 10.21 4.08 -11.80
CA LEU A 310 11.31 4.55 -10.97
C LEU A 310 12.51 5.01 -11.82
N ASP A 311 12.86 4.28 -12.88
CA ASP A 311 13.94 4.72 -13.78
C ASP A 311 13.57 6.07 -14.44
N MET A 312 12.29 6.27 -14.79
CA MET A 312 11.82 7.47 -15.46
C MET A 312 11.69 8.69 -14.52
N GLN A 313 11.14 8.53 -13.31
CA GLN A 313 10.82 9.66 -12.42
C GLN A 313 11.50 9.62 -11.04
N GLY A 314 12.06 8.47 -10.65
CA GLY A 314 12.56 8.23 -9.30
C GLY A 314 13.65 9.21 -8.88
N CYS A 315 13.45 9.84 -7.72
CA CYS A 315 14.43 10.65 -7.03
C CYS A 315 14.78 10.01 -5.69
N ASN A 316 16.05 9.67 -5.48
CA ASN A 316 16.49 9.03 -4.25
C ASN A 316 16.46 10.01 -3.07
N THR A 317 15.94 9.54 -1.94
CA THR A 317 15.93 10.24 -0.66
C THR A 317 16.61 9.37 0.40
N GLU A 318 16.85 9.92 1.59
CA GLU A 318 17.51 9.22 2.69
C GLU A 318 16.86 7.87 3.02
N ASN A 319 15.53 7.79 2.93
CA ASN A 319 14.74 6.61 3.32
C ASN A 319 13.64 6.27 2.29
N GLY A 320 13.92 6.40 1.00
CA GLY A 320 13.04 5.89 -0.06
C GLY A 320 13.30 6.54 -1.41
N VAL A 321 12.38 6.30 -2.35
CA VAL A 321 12.36 6.95 -3.66
C VAL A 321 11.09 7.78 -3.78
N GLU A 322 11.24 9.05 -4.12
CA GLU A 322 10.13 9.97 -4.39
C GLU A 322 9.84 10.04 -5.88
N ILE A 323 8.56 10.05 -6.21
CA ILE A 323 8.03 10.18 -7.57
C ILE A 323 6.79 11.06 -7.57
N ASP A 324 6.36 11.48 -8.75
CA ASP A 324 5.14 12.26 -8.93
C ASP A 324 3.90 11.41 -8.58
N SER A 325 2.98 11.98 -7.80
CA SER A 325 1.80 11.28 -7.27
C SER A 325 0.60 11.20 -8.24
N SER A 326 0.73 11.71 -9.47
CA SER A 326 -0.37 11.79 -10.46
C SER A 326 -0.76 10.45 -11.10
N ILE A 327 0.08 9.42 -10.95
CA ILE A 327 -0.20 8.09 -11.49
C ILE A 327 -1.16 7.35 -10.55
N ASN A 328 -2.45 7.35 -10.89
CA ASN A 328 -3.48 6.71 -10.08
C ASN A 328 -3.26 5.19 -10.03
N GLY A 329 -3.44 4.60 -8.85
CA GLY A 329 -3.24 3.16 -8.62
C GLY A 329 -1.80 2.76 -8.29
N LEU A 330 -0.81 3.66 -8.43
CA LEU A 330 0.59 3.32 -8.16
C LEU A 330 0.83 2.95 -6.70
N ALA A 331 0.29 3.72 -5.76
CA ALA A 331 0.38 3.38 -4.34
C ALA A 331 -0.20 1.99 -4.04
N LYS A 332 -1.34 1.63 -4.63
CA LYS A 332 -1.94 0.29 -4.47
C LYS A 332 -1.07 -0.81 -5.09
N LEU A 333 -0.51 -0.59 -6.29
CA LEU A 333 0.41 -1.53 -6.93
C LEU A 333 1.67 -1.74 -6.07
N SER A 334 2.28 -0.67 -5.59
CA SER A 334 3.46 -0.71 -4.73
C SER A 334 3.18 -1.39 -3.37
N ARG A 335 2.04 -1.08 -2.73
CA ARG A 335 1.59 -1.78 -1.51
C ARG A 335 1.34 -3.28 -1.76
N SER A 336 0.90 -3.67 -2.97
CA SER A 336 0.73 -5.09 -3.33
C SER A 336 2.05 -5.88 -3.33
N LEU A 337 3.19 -5.18 -3.49
CA LEU A 337 4.55 -5.73 -3.35
C LEU A 337 5.09 -5.64 -1.91
N GLY A 338 4.29 -5.16 -0.97
CA GLY A 338 4.70 -4.96 0.42
C GLY A 338 5.55 -3.71 0.64
N LEU A 339 5.58 -2.76 -0.30
CA LEU A 339 6.25 -1.48 -0.11
C LEU A 339 5.41 -0.53 0.74
N ARG A 340 6.08 0.29 1.54
CA ARG A 340 5.43 1.43 2.20
C ARG A 340 5.29 2.58 1.22
N CYS A 341 4.12 3.19 1.23
CA CYS A 341 3.75 4.30 0.37
C CYS A 341 3.26 5.44 1.27
N ASN A 342 3.89 6.61 1.18
CA ASN A 342 3.41 7.81 1.86
C ASN A 342 3.08 8.87 0.82
N LYS A 343 1.81 9.25 0.72
CA LYS A 343 1.36 10.26 -0.22
C LYS A 343 1.38 11.66 0.39
N SER A 344 2.01 12.59 -0.31
CA SER A 344 1.90 14.03 -0.08
C SER A 344 1.12 14.68 -1.24
N SER A 345 0.93 16.01 -1.20
CA SER A 345 0.13 16.73 -2.20
C SER A 345 0.57 16.45 -3.65
N ASN A 346 1.88 16.45 -3.93
CA ASN A 346 2.40 16.25 -5.28
C ASN A 346 3.32 15.02 -5.42
N LEU A 347 3.82 14.46 -4.31
CA LEU A 347 4.81 13.38 -4.33
C LEU A 347 4.28 12.13 -3.63
N LEU A 348 4.63 10.97 -4.19
CA LEU A 348 4.49 9.66 -3.57
C LEU A 348 5.88 9.17 -3.19
N LYS A 349 6.10 8.90 -1.90
CA LYS A 349 7.33 8.28 -1.42
C LYS A 349 7.14 6.79 -1.27
N LEU A 350 7.99 6.01 -1.94
CA LEU A 350 8.07 4.55 -1.83
C LEU A 350 9.27 4.18 -0.93
N SER A 351 9.07 3.29 0.03
CA SER A 351 10.12 2.79 0.91
C SER A 351 9.90 1.33 1.33
N GLY A 352 10.88 0.76 2.04
CA GLY A 352 10.90 -0.64 2.46
C GLY A 352 11.86 -1.49 1.64
N ASN A 353 11.63 -2.81 1.57
CA ASN A 353 12.47 -3.72 0.81
C ASN A 353 12.19 -3.62 -0.70
N MET A 354 13.08 -2.94 -1.42
CA MET A 354 13.01 -2.76 -2.88
C MET A 354 14.03 -3.64 -3.64
N SER A 355 14.64 -4.62 -2.98
CA SER A 355 15.75 -5.42 -3.55
C SER A 355 15.38 -6.17 -4.84
N ASN A 356 14.12 -6.57 -5.01
CA ASN A 356 13.64 -7.25 -6.21
C ASN A 356 13.27 -6.28 -7.36
N ILE A 357 13.19 -4.97 -7.09
CA ILE A 357 12.87 -3.97 -8.09
C ILE A 357 14.16 -3.55 -8.78
N SER A 358 14.36 -4.05 -10.01
CA SER A 358 15.56 -3.80 -10.83
C SER A 358 15.52 -2.42 -11.51
N ALA A 359 15.65 -1.35 -10.72
CA ALA A 359 15.72 0.04 -11.15
C ALA A 359 17.10 0.66 -10.85
N GLN A 360 17.54 1.61 -11.67
CA GLN A 360 18.77 2.37 -11.45
C GLN A 360 18.72 3.15 -10.13
N SER A 361 17.56 3.69 -9.79
CA SER A 361 17.34 4.41 -8.52
C SER A 361 17.49 3.49 -7.30
N THR A 362 17.25 2.18 -7.44
CA THR A 362 17.37 1.19 -6.35
C THR A 362 18.76 0.56 -6.25
N ASN A 363 19.67 0.78 -7.22
CA ASN A 363 21.01 0.16 -7.25
C ASN A 363 21.94 0.56 -6.09
N ASN A 364 21.71 1.73 -5.47
CA ASN A 364 22.46 2.20 -4.30
C ASN A 364 21.69 2.01 -2.98
N TRP A 365 20.55 1.31 -3.03
CA TRP A 365 19.71 1.09 -1.86
C TRP A 365 20.26 -0.07 -1.02
N THR A 366 20.96 0.27 0.05
CA THR A 366 21.17 -0.65 1.18
C THR A 366 20.04 -0.42 2.16
N SER A 367 19.04 -1.30 2.23
CA SER A 367 18.02 -1.17 3.28
C SER A 367 18.71 -1.24 4.64
N THR A 368 18.32 -0.35 5.54
CA THR A 368 18.58 -0.48 6.98
C THR A 368 17.59 -1.44 7.65
N GLU A 369 16.47 -1.73 6.97
CA GLU A 369 15.47 -2.71 7.37
C GLU A 369 15.91 -4.12 7.00
N ASP A 370 15.59 -5.07 7.89
CA ASP A 370 15.99 -6.46 7.83
C ASP A 370 15.67 -7.08 6.45
N ASN A 371 16.73 -7.33 5.66
CA ASN A 371 16.67 -7.85 4.28
C ASN A 371 16.09 -9.27 4.17
N SER A 372 15.61 -9.85 5.27
CA SER A 372 15.34 -11.28 5.41
C SER A 372 14.01 -11.75 4.79
N SER A 373 13.13 -10.86 4.32
CA SER A 373 11.85 -11.26 3.71
C SER A 373 11.20 -10.16 2.87
N ALA A 374 11.17 -10.33 1.55
CA ALA A 374 10.32 -9.54 0.65
C ALA A 374 8.83 -9.78 0.96
N TYR A 375 7.97 -8.88 0.49
CA TYR A 375 6.51 -8.99 0.57
C TYR A 375 5.99 -9.18 2.02
N LYS A 376 6.34 -8.26 2.92
CA LYS A 376 5.81 -8.21 4.29
C LYS A 376 4.66 -7.22 4.41
N ALA A 377 3.75 -7.50 5.34
CA ALA A 377 2.74 -6.56 5.77
C ALA A 377 3.38 -5.32 6.40
N GLN A 378 2.80 -4.17 6.13
CA GLN A 378 3.26 -2.88 6.62
C GLN A 378 2.35 -2.43 7.76
N LEU A 379 2.95 -2.12 8.92
CA LEU A 379 2.21 -1.62 10.07
C LEU A 379 1.96 -0.12 9.92
N MET A 380 0.70 0.27 10.11
CA MET A 380 0.20 1.62 9.93
C MET A 380 -0.38 2.14 11.23
N ASP A 381 -0.08 3.39 11.55
CA ASP A 381 -0.86 4.14 12.51
C ASP A 381 -2.30 4.23 12.01
N PHE A 382 -3.25 4.41 12.92
CA PHE A 382 -4.62 4.64 12.51
C PHE A 382 -5.33 5.59 13.47
N SER A 383 -6.32 6.28 12.94
CA SER A 383 -7.29 7.07 13.71
C SER A 383 -8.67 6.42 13.65
N VAL A 384 -9.49 6.73 14.65
CA VAL A 384 -10.88 6.24 14.73
C VAL A 384 -11.79 7.44 14.95
N GLN A 385 -12.85 7.52 14.15
CA GLN A 385 -13.88 8.54 14.27
C GLN A 385 -15.24 7.86 14.42
N LYS A 386 -15.94 8.11 15.53
CA LYS A 386 -17.33 7.67 15.70
C LYS A 386 -18.26 8.45 14.75
N LEU A 387 -19.16 7.72 14.10
CA LEU A 387 -20.14 8.22 13.16
C LEU A 387 -21.57 7.90 13.65
N PRO A 388 -22.60 8.55 13.08
CA PRO A 388 -23.99 8.20 13.33
C PRO A 388 -24.30 6.74 12.94
N LYS A 389 -25.44 6.24 13.43
CA LYS A 389 -25.90 4.90 13.08
C LYS A 389 -26.18 4.74 11.59
N ASP A 390 -25.79 3.61 11.03
CA ASP A 390 -26.12 3.24 9.66
C ASP A 390 -26.26 1.71 9.49
N SER A 391 -26.70 1.29 8.31
CA SER A 391 -26.78 -0.11 7.92
C SER A 391 -25.40 -0.71 7.71
N TYR A 392 -25.14 -1.88 8.28
CA TYR A 392 -23.90 -2.62 8.08
C TYR A 392 -24.10 -3.92 7.31
N TYR A 393 -23.03 -4.34 6.64
CA TYR A 393 -22.92 -5.53 5.82
C TYR A 393 -21.66 -6.28 6.23
N GLY A 394 -21.79 -7.54 6.68
CA GLY A 394 -20.65 -8.38 7.03
C GLY A 394 -20.57 -9.63 6.19
N VAL A 395 -19.45 -10.30 6.29
CA VAL A 395 -19.29 -11.67 5.81
C VAL A 395 -18.93 -12.52 7.02
N THR A 396 -19.26 -13.80 7.01
CA THR A 396 -18.72 -14.76 7.97
C THR A 396 -17.94 -15.77 7.15
N LEU A 397 -16.74 -16.11 7.63
CA LEU A 397 -15.84 -17.06 6.97
C LEU A 397 -15.97 -18.42 7.65
N ASP A 398 -15.50 -19.48 6.99
CA ASP A 398 -15.48 -20.83 7.58
C ASP A 398 -14.77 -20.86 8.95
N ASP A 399 -15.25 -21.73 9.85
CA ASP A 399 -14.75 -21.91 11.23
C ASP A 399 -13.30 -22.42 11.31
N ASP A 400 -12.80 -23.06 10.25
CA ASP A 400 -11.43 -23.56 10.16
C ASP A 400 -10.45 -22.54 9.55
N SER A 401 -10.94 -21.34 9.20
CA SER A 401 -10.11 -20.24 8.71
C SER A 401 -9.53 -19.37 9.83
N ASP A 402 -8.66 -18.43 9.45
CA ASP A 402 -8.16 -17.39 10.35
C ASP A 402 -9.16 -16.23 10.56
N HIS A 403 -10.36 -16.32 9.97
CA HIS A 403 -11.42 -15.31 10.02
C HIS A 403 -11.03 -13.92 9.52
N GLN A 404 -9.91 -13.81 8.80
CA GLN A 404 -9.36 -12.56 8.30
C GLN A 404 -9.33 -12.54 6.77
N PHE A 405 -9.51 -11.36 6.20
CA PHE A 405 -9.46 -11.17 4.75
C PHE A 405 -9.03 -9.74 4.41
N LEU A 406 -8.68 -9.52 3.15
CA LEU A 406 -8.22 -8.23 2.64
C LEU A 406 -9.38 -7.42 2.07
N LEU A 407 -9.47 -6.15 2.47
CA LEU A 407 -10.23 -5.15 1.73
C LEU A 407 -9.51 -4.83 0.42
N SER A 408 -10.21 -4.22 -0.54
CA SER A 408 -9.63 -3.83 -1.84
C SER A 408 -8.53 -2.78 -1.73
N ASN A 409 -8.44 -2.04 -0.62
CA ASN A 409 -7.33 -1.13 -0.32
C ASN A 409 -6.17 -1.83 0.43
N LEU A 410 -6.23 -3.16 0.55
CA LEU A 410 -5.21 -4.04 1.11
C LEU A 410 -5.09 -4.02 2.63
N VAL A 411 -6.02 -3.35 3.33
CA VAL A 411 -6.12 -3.42 4.79
C VAL A 411 -6.61 -4.81 5.19
N LEU A 412 -5.91 -5.43 6.16
CA LEU A 412 -6.33 -6.70 6.76
C LEU A 412 -7.40 -6.45 7.82
N VAL A 413 -8.52 -7.13 7.68
CA VAL A 413 -9.67 -6.99 8.56
C VAL A 413 -10.16 -8.36 9.02
N HIS A 414 -10.85 -8.38 10.16
CA HIS A 414 -11.64 -9.54 10.58
C HIS A 414 -13.00 -9.54 9.86
N ASN A 415 -13.76 -10.62 9.95
CA ASN A 415 -15.10 -10.75 9.38
C ASN A 415 -16.19 -9.87 10.05
#